data_AF-A0A3A5QZ31-F1
#
_entry.id   AF-A0A3A5QZ31-F1
#
_cell.length_a   1.000
_cell.length_b   1.000
_cell.length_c   1.000
_cell.angle_alpha   90.00
_cell.angle_beta   90.00
_cell.angle_gamma   90.00
#
_symmetry.space_group_name_H-M   'P 1'
#
loop_
_entity.id
_entity.type
_entity.pdbx_description
1 polymer ?
#
loop_
_entity_poly.entity_id
_entity_poly.type
_entity_poly.pdbx_seq_one_letter_code
_entity_poly.pdbx_strand_id
1 'polypeptide(L)'
;METNIEINKPSPKFQDVSIAPMHTTEHIINQTMIRLFGCGRSISAHIERKKSKLDYRLAACPTEEEIKKLEEVVNEVIARQLPVTTEFITQEEAQGRFDLERLPDGASETVRVVKVGDYDECLCIGVHVENTSEIGTFKIISHDWNEEAKRWRMRFKLV
;
A
#
# COMPACT_ATOMS: atom_id res chain seq x y z
N MET A 1 19.34 2.01 -26.89
CA MET A 1 19.46 0.58 -26.53
C MET A 1 18.30 0.31 -25.60
N GLU A 2 17.27 -0.38 -26.08
CA GLU A 2 16.18 -0.85 -25.21
C GLU A 2 16.76 -1.95 -24.33
N THR A 3 17.14 -1.60 -23.11
CA THR A 3 17.38 -2.60 -22.07
C THR A 3 16.03 -3.25 -21.81
N ASN A 4 15.85 -4.49 -22.27
CA ASN A 4 14.71 -5.31 -21.89
C ASN A 4 14.82 -5.55 -20.38
N ILE A 5 14.21 -4.67 -19.59
CA ILE A 5 14.13 -4.80 -18.14
C ILE A 5 13.16 -5.94 -17.85
N GLU A 6 13.69 -7.09 -17.43
CA GLU A 6 12.89 -8.25 -17.05
C GLU A 6 12.44 -8.09 -15.60
N ILE A 7 11.12 -8.01 -15.38
CA ILE A 7 10.51 -7.95 -14.05
C ILE A 7 9.49 -9.07 -13.88
N ASN A 8 9.29 -9.51 -12.64
CA ASN A 8 8.19 -10.42 -12.32
C ASN A 8 6.85 -9.77 -12.74
N LYS A 9 6.00 -10.56 -13.40
CA LYS A 9 4.67 -10.10 -13.77
C LYS A 9 3.76 -10.09 -12.54
N PRO A 10 2.99 -9.02 -12.30
CA PRO A 10 1.95 -9.03 -11.28
C PRO A 10 0.91 -10.12 -11.58
N SER A 11 0.21 -10.60 -10.56
CA SER A 11 -0.95 -11.47 -10.78
C SER A 11 -2.00 -10.76 -11.65
N PRO A 12 -2.85 -11.50 -12.41
CA PRO A 12 -3.77 -10.89 -13.38
C PRO A 12 -4.65 -9.77 -12.81
N LYS A 13 -5.02 -9.90 -11.54
CA LYS A 13 -5.81 -8.89 -10.81
C LYS A 13 -5.10 -7.54 -10.69
N PHE A 14 -3.80 -7.54 -10.43
CA PHE A 14 -3.00 -6.32 -10.29
C PHE A 14 -2.51 -5.77 -11.63
N GLN A 15 -3.00 -6.32 -12.76
CA GLN A 15 -2.85 -5.76 -14.10
C GLN A 15 -4.09 -4.96 -14.53
N ASP A 16 -5.23 -5.13 -13.85
CA ASP A 16 -6.47 -4.43 -14.16
C ASP A 16 -6.40 -2.98 -13.66
N VAL A 17 -6.30 -2.01 -14.58
CA VAL A 17 -6.24 -0.58 -14.27
C VAL A 17 -7.38 -0.09 -13.38
N SER A 18 -8.53 -0.75 -13.39
CA SER A 18 -9.65 -0.38 -12.51
C SER A 18 -9.41 -0.67 -11.02
N ILE A 19 -8.34 -1.40 -10.66
CA ILE A 19 -7.90 -1.60 -9.27
C ILE A 19 -6.94 -0.51 -8.79
N ALA A 20 -6.34 0.26 -9.71
CA ALA A 20 -5.27 1.20 -9.43
C ALA A 20 -5.57 2.21 -8.30
N PRO A 21 -6.78 2.81 -8.21
CA PRO A 21 -7.12 3.71 -7.11
C PRO A 21 -7.03 3.02 -5.75
N MET A 22 -7.61 1.82 -5.67
CA MET A 22 -7.69 1.04 -4.44
C MET A 22 -6.31 0.51 -4.01
N HIS A 23 -5.46 0.17 -4.99
CA HIS A 23 -4.10 -0.28 -4.75
C HIS A 23 -3.18 0.86 -4.30
N THR A 24 -3.31 2.05 -4.89
CA THR A 24 -2.57 3.24 -4.42
C THR A 24 -3.02 3.68 -3.03
N THR A 25 -4.30 3.51 -2.71
CA THR A 25 -4.82 3.76 -1.36
C THR A 25 -4.17 2.83 -0.33
N GLU A 26 -3.91 1.56 -0.68
CA GLU A 26 -3.18 0.62 0.20
C GLU A 26 -1.80 1.14 0.61
N HIS A 27 -1.07 1.74 -0.34
CA HIS A 27 0.23 2.34 -0.07
C HIS A 27 0.12 3.49 0.94
N ILE A 28 -0.83 4.39 0.71
CA ILE A 28 -1.07 5.53 1.60
C ILE A 28 -1.46 5.03 3.00
N ILE A 29 -2.37 4.05 3.11
CA ILE A 29 -2.78 3.50 4.40
C ILE A 29 -1.56 2.88 5.11
N ASN A 30 -0.79 2.03 4.43
CA ASN A 30 0.36 1.36 5.02
C ASN A 30 1.36 2.34 5.62
N GLN A 31 1.72 3.38 4.88
CA GLN A 31 2.65 4.38 5.37
C GLN A 31 2.05 5.24 6.48
N THR A 32 0.75 5.50 6.44
CA THR A 32 0.03 6.17 7.54
C THR A 32 0.03 5.32 8.81
N MET A 33 -0.20 4.01 8.67
CA MET A 33 -0.17 3.05 9.78
C MET A 33 1.22 2.98 10.42
N ILE A 34 2.29 2.93 9.61
CA ILE A 34 3.67 2.99 10.09
C ILE A 34 3.91 4.26 10.91
N ARG A 35 3.47 5.43 10.42
CA ARG A 35 3.69 6.72 11.09
C ARG A 35 2.86 6.91 12.37
N LEU A 36 1.59 6.49 12.37
CA LEU A 36 0.69 6.70 13.50
C LEU A 36 0.83 5.64 14.59
N PHE A 37 1.03 4.37 14.20
CA PHE A 37 1.01 3.24 15.14
C PHE A 37 2.39 2.61 15.35
N GLY A 38 3.42 3.04 14.62
CA GLY A 38 4.76 2.44 14.69
C GLY A 38 4.79 0.97 14.27
N CYS A 39 3.78 0.50 13.54
CA CYS A 39 3.70 -0.88 13.07
C CYS A 39 4.35 -1.04 11.68
N GLY A 40 4.45 -2.28 11.20
CA GLY A 40 4.85 -2.54 9.80
C GLY A 40 3.70 -2.32 8.81
N ARG A 41 3.98 -2.60 7.53
CA ARG A 41 2.95 -2.73 6.49
C ARG A 41 1.96 -3.86 6.83
N SER A 42 0.80 -3.86 6.18
CA SER A 42 -0.25 -4.86 6.40
C SER A 42 0.29 -6.29 6.22
N ILE A 43 -0.05 -7.19 7.15
CA ILE A 43 0.30 -8.61 7.08
C ILE A 43 -0.60 -9.39 6.10
N SER A 44 -1.73 -8.81 5.72
CA SER A 44 -2.60 -9.32 4.66
C SER A 44 -3.32 -8.17 3.97
N ALA A 45 -3.31 -8.18 2.64
CA ALA A 45 -4.03 -7.22 1.82
C ALA A 45 -4.98 -7.93 0.86
N HIS A 46 -6.26 -7.54 0.91
CA HIS A 46 -7.27 -7.99 -0.04
C HIS A 46 -7.91 -6.77 -0.70
N ILE A 47 -7.33 -6.38 -1.84
CA ILE A 47 -7.72 -5.18 -2.59
C ILE A 47 -8.78 -5.54 -3.62
N GLU A 48 -9.96 -4.93 -3.58
CA GLU A 48 -11.02 -5.16 -4.57
C GLU A 48 -11.62 -3.83 -5.00
N ARG A 49 -12.18 -3.77 -6.21
CA ARG A 49 -12.72 -2.53 -6.79
C ARG A 49 -13.73 -1.78 -5.93
N LYS A 50 -14.53 -2.49 -5.12
CA LYS A 50 -15.63 -1.90 -4.34
C LYS A 50 -15.33 -1.79 -2.86
N LYS A 51 -14.72 -2.83 -2.27
CA LYS A 51 -14.49 -2.95 -0.83
C LYS A 51 -13.24 -3.75 -0.58
N SER A 52 -12.27 -3.16 0.09
CA SER A 52 -10.99 -3.78 0.39
C SER A 52 -10.83 -4.00 1.89
N LYS A 53 -9.86 -4.82 2.27
CA LYS A 53 -9.46 -5.00 3.66
C LYS A 53 -7.97 -5.18 3.82
N LEU A 54 -7.44 -4.65 4.93
CA LEU A 54 -6.06 -4.80 5.35
C LEU A 54 -6.03 -5.30 6.78
N ASP A 55 -5.13 -6.23 7.06
CA ASP A 55 -4.87 -6.73 8.40
C ASP A 55 -3.52 -6.20 8.89
N TYR A 56 -3.48 -5.68 10.12
CA TYR A 56 -2.28 -5.20 10.78
C TYR A 56 -2.05 -5.95 12.09
N ARG A 57 -0.77 -6.18 12.43
CA ARG A 57 -0.38 -6.67 13.74
C ARG A 57 -0.07 -5.46 14.63
N LEU A 58 -0.84 -5.29 15.71
CA LEU A 58 -0.74 -4.15 16.62
C LEU A 58 -0.63 -4.63 18.08
N ALA A 59 -0.08 -3.82 18.97
CA ALA A 59 0.03 -4.19 20.39
C ALA A 59 -1.34 -4.20 21.11
N ALA A 60 -2.24 -3.30 20.68
CA ALA A 60 -3.58 -3.13 21.23
C ALA A 60 -4.58 -2.77 20.13
N CYS A 61 -5.87 -2.88 20.44
CA CYS A 61 -6.94 -2.39 19.58
C CYS A 61 -6.84 -0.87 19.42
N PRO A 62 -6.88 -0.33 18.19
CA PRO A 62 -7.00 1.11 17.98
C PRO A 62 -8.26 1.66 18.62
N THR A 63 -8.13 2.83 19.22
CA THR A 63 -9.26 3.63 19.71
C THR A 63 -10.03 4.26 18.55
N GLU A 64 -11.29 4.62 18.78
CA GLU A 64 -12.10 5.29 17.75
C GLU A 64 -11.48 6.64 17.30
N GLU A 65 -10.79 7.33 18.19
CA GLU A 65 -10.05 8.57 17.87
C GLU A 65 -8.88 8.31 16.92
N GLU A 66 -8.08 7.26 17.18
CA GLU A 66 -6.98 6.86 16.30
C GLU A 66 -7.49 6.39 14.93
N ILE A 67 -8.61 5.68 14.88
CA ILE A 67 -9.25 5.23 13.63
C ILE A 67 -9.76 6.43 12.82
N LYS A 68 -10.40 7.39 13.49
CA LYS A 68 -10.82 8.64 12.85
C LYS A 68 -9.61 9.42 12.32
N LYS A 69 -8.54 9.50 13.12
CA LYS A 69 -7.31 10.19 12.72
C LYS A 69 -6.64 9.51 11.53
N LEU A 70 -6.60 8.18 11.48
CA LEU A 70 -6.14 7.42 10.32
C LEU A 70 -6.93 7.80 9.06
N GLU A 71 -8.25 7.82 9.13
CA GLU A 71 -9.10 8.20 8.00
C GLU A 71 -8.86 9.64 7.54
N GLU A 72 -8.75 10.58 8.48
CA GLU A 72 -8.44 11.98 8.19
C GLU A 72 -7.08 12.11 7.49
N VAL A 73 -6.02 11.52 8.04
CA VAL A 73 -4.67 11.62 7.47
C VAL A 73 -4.58 10.98 6.10
N VAL A 74 -5.23 9.83 5.87
CA VAL A 74 -5.26 9.21 4.52
C VAL A 74 -5.92 10.15 3.51
N ASN A 75 -7.04 10.78 3.86
CA ASN A 75 -7.72 11.73 2.98
C ASN A 75 -6.93 13.04 2.79
N GLU A 76 -6.25 13.54 3.83
CA GLU A 76 -5.32 14.67 3.71
C GLU A 76 -4.23 14.38 2.69
N VAL A 77 -3.66 13.17 2.70
CA VAL A 77 -2.62 12.75 1.74
C VAL A 77 -3.18 12.66 0.33
N ILE A 78 -4.37 12.10 0.17
CA ILE A 78 -5.05 12.06 -1.13
C ILE A 78 -5.24 13.48 -1.68
N ALA A 79 -5.69 14.41 -0.84
CA ALA A 79 -5.94 15.81 -1.20
C ALA A 79 -4.67 16.61 -1.55
N ARG A 80 -3.47 16.10 -1.23
CA ARG A 80 -2.19 16.73 -1.63
C ARG A 80 -1.86 16.57 -3.11
N GLN A 81 -2.60 15.75 -3.86
CA GLN A 81 -2.42 15.55 -5.31
C GLN A 81 -0.99 15.12 -5.67
N LEU A 82 -0.46 14.15 -4.94
CA LEU A 82 0.91 13.70 -5.09
C LEU A 82 1.07 12.90 -6.38
N PRO A 83 2.16 13.12 -7.16
CA PRO A 83 2.45 12.29 -8.31
C PRO A 83 2.82 10.88 -7.86
N VAL A 84 2.33 9.88 -8.59
CA VAL A 84 2.67 8.48 -8.38
C VAL A 84 3.61 8.06 -9.49
N THR A 85 4.83 7.67 -9.13
CA THR A 85 5.90 7.41 -10.09
C THR A 85 6.50 6.03 -9.86
N THR A 86 7.21 5.54 -10.87
CA THR A 86 7.86 4.24 -10.81
C THR A 86 9.30 4.34 -11.26
N GLU A 87 10.19 3.64 -10.57
CA GLU A 87 11.57 3.42 -11.00
C GLU A 87 11.91 1.94 -10.96
N PHE A 88 12.93 1.56 -11.72
CA PHE A 88 13.46 0.21 -11.75
C PHE A 88 14.90 0.26 -11.25
N ILE A 89 15.18 -0.54 -10.22
CA ILE A 89 16.50 -0.61 -9.56
C ILE A 89 16.88 -2.07 -9.39
N THR A 90 18.16 -2.36 -9.18
CA THR A 90 18.60 -3.72 -8.84
C THR A 90 18.24 -4.08 -7.39
N GLN A 91 18.19 -5.38 -7.08
CA GLN A 91 18.05 -5.83 -5.69
C GLN A 91 19.22 -5.33 -4.82
N GLU A 92 20.42 -5.19 -5.39
CA GLU A 92 21.57 -4.59 -4.70
C GLU A 92 21.32 -3.13 -4.33
N GLU A 93 20.78 -2.31 -5.26
CA GLU A 93 20.40 -0.91 -5.00
C GLU A 93 19.23 -0.78 -4.02
N ALA A 94 18.38 -1.82 -3.95
CA ALA A 94 17.25 -1.90 -3.03
C ALA A 94 17.68 -2.33 -1.61
N GLN A 95 18.86 -2.92 -1.46
CA GLN A 95 19.34 -3.44 -0.19
C GLN A 95 19.54 -2.33 0.84
N GLY A 96 18.99 -2.53 2.04
CA GLY A 96 19.01 -1.53 3.12
C GLY A 96 18.01 -0.38 2.95
N ARG A 97 17.37 -0.22 1.78
CA ARG A 97 16.24 0.70 1.55
C ARG A 97 14.90 0.00 1.75
N PHE A 98 14.79 -1.25 1.31
CA PHE A 98 13.56 -2.02 1.36
C PHE A 98 13.75 -3.37 2.04
N ASP A 99 12.66 -3.93 2.55
CA ASP A 99 12.61 -5.29 3.10
C ASP A 99 12.57 -6.31 1.95
N LEU A 100 13.75 -6.80 1.56
CA LEU A 100 13.91 -7.76 0.47
C LEU A 100 13.42 -9.17 0.84
N GLU A 101 13.22 -9.49 2.12
CA GLU A 101 12.68 -10.80 2.55
C GLU A 101 11.23 -11.00 2.07
N ARG A 102 10.57 -9.92 1.65
CA ARG A 102 9.20 -9.95 1.10
C ARG A 102 9.15 -10.30 -0.39
N LEU A 103 10.29 -10.37 -1.06
CA LEU A 103 10.36 -10.82 -2.44
C LEU A 103 10.08 -12.34 -2.50
N PRO A 104 9.34 -12.82 -3.51
CA PRO A 104 9.16 -14.25 -3.70
C PRO A 104 10.48 -14.92 -4.12
N ASP A 105 10.61 -16.22 -3.85
CA ASP A 105 11.70 -17.03 -4.36
C ASP A 105 11.81 -16.88 -5.89
N GLY A 106 13.02 -16.58 -6.39
CA GLY A 106 13.26 -16.35 -7.82
C GLY A 106 12.74 -15.01 -8.35
N ALA A 107 12.58 -14.00 -7.48
CA ALA A 107 12.38 -12.62 -7.92
C ALA A 107 13.50 -12.17 -8.86
N SER A 108 13.15 -11.36 -9.87
CA SER A 108 14.11 -10.79 -10.81
C SER A 108 15.14 -9.93 -10.09
N GLU A 109 16.38 -9.92 -10.59
CA GLU A 109 17.43 -9.00 -10.14
C GLU A 109 17.01 -7.53 -10.22
N THR A 110 16.12 -7.19 -11.16
CA THR A 110 15.53 -5.85 -11.23
C THR A 110 14.17 -5.83 -10.55
N VAL A 111 13.98 -4.89 -9.63
CA VAL A 111 12.74 -4.67 -8.90
C VAL A 111 12.11 -3.33 -9.29
N ARG A 112 10.78 -3.28 -9.23
CA ARG A 112 10.02 -2.05 -9.47
C ARG A 112 9.67 -1.38 -8.14
N VAL A 113 10.07 -0.13 -8.01
CA VAL A 113 9.71 0.74 -6.89
C VAL A 113 8.56 1.63 -7.34
N VAL A 114 7.52 1.73 -6.51
CA VAL A 114 6.42 2.68 -6.66
C VAL A 114 6.58 3.75 -5.58
N LYS A 115 6.53 5.02 -6.00
CA LYS A 115 6.58 6.20 -5.13
C LYS A 115 5.25 6.93 -5.18
N VAL A 116 4.67 7.23 -4.02
CA VAL A 116 3.53 8.15 -3.87
C VAL A 116 4.06 9.48 -3.36
N GLY A 117 4.48 10.36 -4.27
CA GLY A 117 5.19 11.59 -3.96
C GLY A 117 6.37 11.37 -3.03
N ASP A 118 6.46 12.19 -1.99
CA ASP A 118 7.38 12.04 -0.85
C ASP A 118 6.76 11.23 0.31
N TYR A 119 5.56 10.68 0.11
CA TYR A 119 4.78 10.09 1.19
C TYR A 119 5.18 8.64 1.45
N ASP A 120 5.10 7.77 0.44
CA ASP A 120 5.39 6.33 0.51
C ASP A 120 6.30 5.92 -0.65
N GLU A 121 7.17 4.94 -0.39
CA GLU A 121 8.01 4.30 -1.39
C GLU A 121 8.08 2.79 -1.07
N CYS A 122 7.74 1.92 -2.03
CA CYS A 122 7.71 0.48 -1.78
C CYS A 122 7.94 -0.33 -3.06
N LEU A 123 8.51 -1.54 -2.91
CA LEU A 123 8.60 -2.54 -3.96
C LEU A 123 7.20 -3.03 -4.34
N CYS A 124 6.76 -2.73 -5.56
CA CYS A 124 5.44 -3.11 -6.03
C CYS A 124 5.38 -3.24 -7.56
N ILE A 125 4.80 -4.35 -8.02
CA ILE A 125 4.66 -4.69 -9.45
C ILE A 125 3.24 -4.49 -9.99
N GLY A 126 2.28 -4.09 -9.17
CA GLY A 126 0.89 -3.87 -9.61
C GLY A 126 0.65 -2.49 -10.24
N VAL A 127 -0.52 -2.31 -10.84
CA VAL A 127 -0.95 -1.02 -11.39
C VAL A 127 -1.32 -0.02 -10.30
N HIS A 128 -1.06 1.26 -10.57
CA HIS A 128 -1.34 2.40 -9.69
C HIS A 128 -1.90 3.57 -10.51
N VAL A 129 -2.53 4.52 -9.83
CA VAL A 129 -2.95 5.79 -10.46
C VAL A 129 -1.70 6.62 -10.77
N GLU A 130 -1.83 7.68 -11.56
CA GLU A 130 -0.71 8.60 -11.85
C GLU A 130 -0.65 9.74 -10.83
N ASN A 131 -1.78 10.08 -10.20
CA ASN A 131 -1.87 11.08 -9.15
C ASN A 131 -2.85 10.67 -8.06
N THR A 132 -2.55 11.00 -6.79
CA THR A 132 -3.47 10.69 -5.67
C THR A 132 -4.85 11.33 -5.82
N SER A 133 -5.00 12.41 -6.60
CA SER A 133 -6.30 13.01 -6.89
C SER A 133 -7.29 12.08 -7.59
N GLU A 134 -6.81 11.03 -8.26
CA GLU A 134 -7.64 10.03 -8.95
C GLU A 134 -8.31 9.03 -8.01
N ILE A 135 -7.93 9.02 -6.71
CA ILE A 135 -8.40 8.03 -5.74
C ILE A 135 -9.86 8.28 -5.30
N GLY A 136 -10.29 9.55 -5.27
CA GLY A 136 -11.57 9.94 -4.64
C GLY A 136 -11.45 9.99 -3.12
N THR A 137 -12.51 9.65 -2.39
CA THR A 137 -12.54 9.74 -0.91
C THR A 137 -12.35 8.39 -0.26
N PHE A 138 -11.37 8.27 0.64
CA PHE A 138 -11.19 7.08 1.46
C PHE A 138 -12.18 7.04 2.63
N LYS A 139 -12.82 5.88 2.82
CA LYS A 139 -13.72 5.62 3.96
C LYS A 139 -13.52 4.25 4.58
N ILE A 140 -13.27 4.22 5.88
CA ILE A 140 -13.34 3.02 6.72
C ILE A 140 -14.81 2.67 6.91
N ILE A 141 -15.19 1.45 6.57
CA ILE A 141 -16.59 0.98 6.65
C ILE A 141 -16.87 0.11 7.87
N SER A 142 -15.85 -0.60 8.35
CA SER A 142 -15.89 -1.36 9.60
C SER A 142 -14.51 -1.88 9.95
N HIS A 143 -14.31 -2.25 11.21
CA HIS A 143 -13.09 -2.87 11.69
C HIS A 143 -13.41 -3.97 12.72
N ASP A 144 -12.47 -4.89 12.94
CA ASP A 144 -12.52 -5.86 14.04
C ASP A 144 -11.14 -6.08 14.65
N TRP A 145 -11.13 -6.38 15.95
CA TRP A 145 -9.95 -6.71 16.72
C TRP A 145 -9.96 -8.18 17.14
N ASN A 146 -8.83 -8.85 16.94
CA ASN A 146 -8.56 -10.17 17.49
C ASN A 146 -7.41 -10.05 18.50
N GLU A 147 -7.75 -10.20 19.78
CA GLU A 147 -6.82 -10.06 20.91
C GLU A 147 -5.74 -11.14 20.92
N GLU A 148 -6.09 -12.39 20.66
CA GLU A 148 -5.16 -13.53 20.67
C GLU A 148 -4.11 -13.40 19.56
N ALA A 149 -4.55 -13.08 18.34
CA ALA A 149 -3.68 -12.89 17.19
C ALA A 149 -3.00 -11.52 17.18
N LYS A 150 -3.38 -10.61 18.08
CA LYS A 150 -2.99 -9.20 18.10
C LYS A 150 -3.17 -8.54 16.72
N ARG A 151 -4.33 -8.82 16.10
CA ARG A 151 -4.64 -8.45 14.72
C ARG A 151 -5.82 -7.49 14.65
N TRP A 152 -5.59 -6.33 14.06
CA TRP A 152 -6.65 -5.42 13.66
C TRP A 152 -6.96 -5.57 12.17
N ARG A 153 -8.22 -5.77 11.82
CA ARG A 153 -8.69 -5.85 10.44
C ARG A 153 -9.50 -4.61 10.12
N MET A 154 -9.02 -3.81 9.18
CA MET A 154 -9.73 -2.66 8.64
C MET A 154 -10.39 -3.02 7.32
N ARG A 155 -11.66 -2.66 7.15
CA ARG A 155 -12.38 -2.73 5.86
C ARG A 155 -12.68 -1.33 5.39
N PHE A 156 -12.48 -1.06 4.11
CA PHE A 156 -12.64 0.27 3.55
C PHE A 156 -13.17 0.24 2.13
N LYS A 157 -13.57 1.42 1.64
CA LYS A 157 -13.96 1.66 0.25
C LYS A 157 -13.49 3.05 -0.20
N LEU A 158 -13.57 3.28 -1.50
CA LEU A 158 -13.45 4.60 -2.11
C LEU A 158 -14.84 5.10 -2.50
N VAL A 159 -15.06 6.42 -2.39
CA VAL A 159 -16.31 7.11 -2.71
C VAL A 159 -16.03 8.24 -3.70
#